data_AF-A0A956AYR0-F1
#
_entry.id   AF-A0A956AYR0-F1
#
_cell.length_a   1.000
_cell.length_b   1.000
_cell.length_c   1.000
_cell.angle_alpha   90.00
_cell.angle_beta   90.00
_cell.angle_gamma   90.00
#
_symmetry.space_group_name_H-M   'P 1'
#
loop_
_entity.id
_entity.type
_entity.pdbx_description
1 polymer ?
#
loop_
_entity_poly.entity_id
_entity_poly.type
_entity_poly.pdbx_seq_one_letter_code
_entity_poly.pdbx_strand_id
1 'polypeptide(L)'
;MDLKSLVDKLKAQGADLTTLKIETKVVGTTGRARALRTTIDLIDGDIVNEVHADFLTGDLEQLRAFHGEQVSKAEGIVAARIEMLKAILGKLGELLADEPETDES
;
A
#
# COMPACT_ATOMS: atom_id res chain seq x y z
N MET A 1 24.87 10.48 8.73
CA MET A 1 23.65 9.67 8.93
C MET A 1 24.10 8.23 8.86
N ASP A 2 24.03 7.46 9.95
CA ASP A 2 24.55 6.09 9.93
C ASP A 2 23.55 5.14 9.24
N LEU A 3 24.08 4.06 8.69
CA LEU A 3 23.34 3.05 7.93
C LEU A 3 22.22 2.39 8.74
N LYS A 4 22.45 2.13 10.03
CA LYS A 4 21.47 1.56 10.95
C LYS A 4 20.28 2.48 11.11
N SER A 5 20.52 3.80 11.22
CA SER A 5 19.45 4.81 11.24
C SER A 5 18.65 4.87 9.92
N LEU A 6 19.27 4.52 8.79
CA LEU A 6 18.61 4.47 7.48
C LEU A 6 17.73 3.21 7.37
N VAL A 7 18.25 2.05 7.79
CA VAL A 7 17.53 0.77 7.83
C VAL A 7 16.35 0.84 8.80
N ASP A 8 16.53 1.42 9.99
CA ASP A 8 15.46 1.56 10.97
C ASP A 8 14.35 2.49 10.48
N LYS A 9 14.71 3.57 9.76
CA LYS A 9 13.72 4.43 9.08
C LYS A 9 13.01 3.70 7.94
N LEU A 10 13.71 2.90 7.16
CA LEU A 10 13.12 2.09 6.08
C LEU A 10 12.19 1.00 6.64
N LYS A 11 12.51 0.37 7.77
CA LYS A 11 11.62 -0.59 8.45
C LYS A 11 10.38 0.11 9.01
N ALA A 12 10.54 1.26 9.65
CA ALA A 12 9.43 2.03 10.19
C ALA A 12 8.51 2.57 9.08
N GLN A 13 9.06 3.05 7.97
CA GLN A 13 8.28 3.50 6.81
C GLN A 13 7.73 2.34 5.97
N GLY A 14 8.43 1.21 5.95
CA GLY A 14 8.01 -0.03 5.30
C GLY A 14 6.70 -0.57 5.86
N ALA A 15 6.50 -0.50 7.18
CA ALA A 15 5.26 -0.94 7.81
C ALA A 15 4.02 -0.10 7.41
N ASP A 16 4.20 1.18 7.08
CA ASP A 16 3.12 2.02 6.54
C ASP A 16 2.95 1.86 5.01
N LEU A 17 3.94 1.28 4.33
CA LEU A 17 3.90 1.00 2.89
C LEU A 17 3.15 -0.29 2.53
N THR A 18 2.75 -1.07 3.54
CA THR A 18 2.20 -2.42 3.35
C THR A 18 0.69 -2.48 3.46
N THR A 19 0.02 -1.35 3.68
CA THR A 19 -1.45 -1.30 3.67
C THR A 19 -1.93 -0.25 2.69
N LEU A 20 -2.73 -0.69 1.72
CA LEU A 20 -3.42 0.19 0.79
C LEU A 20 -4.87 0.37 1.24
N LYS A 21 -5.32 1.62 1.35
CA LYS A 21 -6.71 1.97 1.70
C LYS A 21 -7.34 2.80 0.60
N ILE A 22 -8.50 2.37 0.13
CA ILE A 22 -9.29 3.06 -0.88
C ILE A 22 -10.67 3.30 -0.30
N GLU A 23 -11.13 4.55 -0.33
CA GLU A 23 -12.49 4.92 0.10
C GLU A 23 -13.20 5.64 -1.05
N THR A 24 -14.40 5.17 -1.39
CA THR A 24 -15.37 5.92 -2.18
C THR A 24 -16.53 6.31 -1.29
N LYS A 25 -16.79 7.61 -1.19
CA LYS A 25 -17.76 8.17 -0.26
C LYS A 25 -18.74 9.08 -0.98
N VAL A 26 -20.02 8.92 -0.66
CA VAL A 26 -21.08 9.85 -1.04
C VAL A 26 -21.55 10.57 0.21
N VAL A 27 -21.48 11.90 0.20
CA VAL A 27 -21.98 12.74 1.29
C VAL A 27 -23.24 13.44 0.81
N GLY A 28 -24.39 13.01 1.33
CA GLY A 28 -25.66 13.68 1.08
C GLY A 28 -25.81 14.96 1.91
N THR A 29 -26.78 15.80 1.55
CA THR A 29 -27.12 17.05 2.27
C THR A 29 -27.52 16.84 3.74
N THR A 30 -27.88 15.60 4.12
CA THR A 30 -28.26 15.22 5.49
C THR A 30 -27.08 14.80 6.37
N GLY A 31 -25.84 14.86 5.88
CA GLY A 31 -24.62 14.60 6.66
C GLY A 31 -24.30 13.13 6.94
N ARG A 32 -25.20 12.18 6.63
CA ARG A 32 -24.87 10.75 6.69
C ARG A 32 -24.10 10.34 5.45
N ALA A 33 -22.83 10.01 5.65
CA ALA A 33 -21.99 9.51 4.58
C ALA A 33 -22.25 8.03 4.32
N ARG A 34 -22.34 7.67 3.04
CA ARG A 34 -22.37 6.28 2.57
C ARG A 34 -21.00 6.00 1.98
N ALA A 35 -20.35 4.93 2.40
CA ALA A 35 -19.00 4.63 1.97
C ALA A 35 -18.87 3.19 1.50
N LEU A 36 -17.97 3.02 0.54
CA LEU A 36 -17.40 1.77 0.12
C LEU A 36 -15.90 1.87 0.37
N ARG A 37 -15.35 0.95 1.15
CA ARG A 37 -13.92 0.91 1.49
C ARG A 37 -13.33 -0.42 1.13
N THR A 38 -12.11 -0.37 0.61
CA THR A 38 -11.24 -1.53 0.46
C THR A 38 -9.95 -1.26 1.21
N THR A 39 -9.55 -2.21 2.05
CA THR A 39 -8.23 -2.27 2.67
C THR A 39 -7.53 -3.51 2.14
N ILE A 40 -6.31 -3.34 1.67
CA ILE A 40 -5.47 -4.42 1.15
C ILE A 40 -4.20 -4.47 1.98
N ASP A 41 -3.95 -5.61 2.62
CA ASP A 41 -2.62 -5.95 3.16
C ASP A 41 -1.75 -6.45 2.02
N LEU A 42 -0.64 -5.77 1.80
CA LEU A 42 0.25 -5.98 0.68
C LEU A 42 1.36 -7.00 0.99
N ILE A 43 1.50 -7.42 2.24
CA ILE A 43 2.39 -8.50 2.66
C ILE A 43 1.63 -9.82 2.64
N ASP A 44 0.51 -9.86 3.38
CA ASP A 44 -0.26 -11.09 3.58
C ASP A 44 -1.26 -11.33 2.44
N GLY A 45 -1.53 -10.31 1.64
CA GLY A 45 -2.46 -10.38 0.51
C GLY A 45 -3.94 -10.32 0.92
N ASP A 46 -4.22 -10.02 2.18
CA ASP A 46 -5.58 -9.95 2.71
C ASP A 46 -6.33 -8.74 2.14
N ILE A 47 -7.56 -8.97 1.66
CA ILE A 47 -8.44 -7.93 1.13
C ILE A 47 -9.71 -7.86 1.98
N VAL A 48 -9.95 -6.71 2.59
CA VAL A 48 -11.14 -6.44 3.39
C VAL A 48 -11.97 -5.34 2.74
N ASN A 49 -13.26 -5.62 2.51
CA ASN A 49 -14.20 -4.67 1.94
C ASN A 49 -15.30 -4.32 2.95
N GLU A 50 -15.48 -3.02 3.22
CA GLU A 50 -16.62 -2.51 3.98
C GLU A 50 -17.59 -1.83 3.01
N VAL A 51 -18.80 -2.37 2.89
CA VAL A 51 -19.80 -1.90 1.93
C VAL A 51 -21.03 -1.40 2.67
N HIS A 52 -21.35 -0.11 2.53
CA HIS A 52 -22.64 0.39 3.00
C HIS A 52 -23.78 -0.23 2.18
N ALA A 53 -24.89 -0.60 2.83
CA ALA A 53 -25.99 -1.36 2.22
C ALA A 53 -26.52 -0.76 0.91
N ASP A 54 -26.60 0.57 0.81
CA ASP A 54 -26.97 1.29 -0.42
C ASP A 54 -26.13 0.91 -1.65
N PHE A 55 -24.85 0.57 -1.48
CA PHE A 55 -23.99 0.11 -2.59
C PHE A 55 -24.26 -1.34 -3.02
N LEU A 56 -25.08 -2.08 -2.28
CA LEU A 56 -25.57 -3.41 -2.68
C LEU A 56 -26.76 -3.31 -3.64
N THR A 57 -27.42 -2.15 -3.68
CA THR A 57 -28.54 -1.86 -4.59
C THR A 57 -28.05 -1.26 -5.91
N GLY A 58 -28.93 -1.11 -6.90
CA GLY A 58 -28.58 -0.58 -8.23
C GLY A 58 -28.26 0.92 -8.26
N ASP A 59 -28.75 1.70 -7.30
CA ASP A 59 -28.71 3.18 -7.35
C ASP A 59 -27.28 3.75 -7.32
N LEU A 60 -26.33 3.01 -6.75
CA LEU A 60 -24.92 3.42 -6.65
C LEU A 60 -23.99 2.53 -7.51
N GLU A 61 -24.53 1.81 -8.50
CA GLU A 61 -23.76 0.89 -9.34
C GLU A 61 -22.57 1.56 -10.03
N GLN A 62 -22.73 2.76 -10.59
CA GLN A 62 -21.65 3.48 -11.25
C GLN A 62 -20.50 3.82 -10.29
N LEU A 63 -20.83 4.16 -9.04
CA LEU A 63 -19.83 4.46 -8.01
C LEU A 63 -19.13 3.20 -7.52
N ARG A 64 -19.85 2.08 -7.44
CA ARG A 64 -19.27 0.75 -7.16
C ARG A 64 -18.30 0.33 -8.27
N ALA A 65 -18.69 0.52 -9.53
CA ALA A 65 -17.83 0.23 -10.69
C ALA A 65 -16.57 1.10 -10.67
N PHE A 66 -16.74 2.42 -10.45
CA PHE A 66 -15.62 3.34 -10.29
C PHE A 66 -14.67 2.91 -9.16
N HIS A 67 -15.20 2.51 -8.01
CA HIS A 67 -14.39 2.01 -6.90
C HIS A 67 -13.59 0.76 -7.30
N GLY A 68 -14.22 -0.21 -7.97
CA GLY A 68 -13.56 -1.42 -8.47
C GLY A 68 -12.40 -1.10 -9.43
N GLU A 69 -12.58 -0.11 -10.31
CA GLU A 69 -11.47 0.36 -11.16
C GLU A 69 -10.32 0.97 -10.36
N GLN A 70 -10.62 1.73 -9.29
CA GLN A 70 -9.57 2.27 -8.43
C GLN A 70 -8.81 1.16 -7.69
N VAL A 71 -9.51 0.14 -7.20
CA VAL A 71 -8.91 -1.05 -6.57
C VAL A 71 -7.95 -1.73 -7.53
N SER A 72 -8.41 -2.06 -8.75
CA SER A 72 -7.58 -2.73 -9.76
C SER A 72 -6.35 -1.89 -10.17
N LYS A 73 -6.52 -0.57 -10.35
CA LYS A 73 -5.38 0.33 -10.65
C LYS A 73 -4.38 0.38 -9.50
N ALA A 74 -4.88 0.40 -8.26
CA ALA A 74 -4.03 0.53 -7.09
C ALA A 74 -3.24 -0.74 -6.80
N GLU A 75 -3.81 -1.94 -7.02
CA GLU A 75 -3.07 -3.21 -6.99
C GLU A 75 -1.84 -3.17 -7.91
N GLY A 76 -2.02 -2.70 -9.16
CA GLY A 76 -0.92 -2.57 -10.12
C GLY A 76 0.15 -1.56 -9.69
N ILE A 77 -0.27 -0.40 -9.15
CA ILE A 77 0.66 0.62 -8.62
C ILE A 77 1.46 0.07 -7.44
N VAL A 78 0.81 -0.68 -6.55
CA VAL A 78 1.46 -1.27 -5.39
C VAL A 78 2.48 -2.32 -5.78
N ALA A 79 2.14 -3.25 -6.69
CA ALA A 79 3.09 -4.26 -7.16
C ALA A 79 4.37 -3.61 -7.71
N ALA A 80 4.23 -2.56 -8.52
CA ALA A 80 5.37 -1.79 -9.04
C ALA A 80 6.20 -1.11 -7.92
N ARG A 81 5.55 -0.60 -6.87
CA ARG A 81 6.24 0.02 -5.73
C ARG A 81 6.98 -0.99 -4.86
N ILE A 82 6.40 -2.16 -4.61
CA ILE A 82 7.05 -3.25 -3.87
C ILE A 82 8.30 -3.73 -4.61
N GLU A 83 8.21 -3.94 -5.92
CA GLU A 83 9.37 -4.33 -6.72
C GLU A 83 10.47 -3.25 -6.70
N MET A 84 10.08 -1.96 -6.76
CA MET A 84 11.04 -0.85 -6.61
C MET A 84 11.73 -0.88 -5.23
N LEU A 85 10.98 -1.13 -4.15
CA LEU A 85 11.53 -1.24 -2.80
C LEU A 85 12.48 -2.43 -2.67
N LYS A 86 12.12 -3.61 -3.21
CA LYS A 86 13.01 -4.78 -3.27
C LYS A 86 14.31 -4.46 -4.01
N ALA A 87 14.23 -3.76 -5.14
CA ALA A 87 15.41 -3.36 -5.92
C ALA A 87 16.31 -2.39 -5.14
N ILE A 88 15.74 -1.43 -4.40
CA ILE A 88 16.51 -0.52 -3.53
C ILE A 88 17.19 -1.30 -2.41
N LEU A 89 16.47 -2.22 -1.75
CA LEU A 89 17.02 -3.05 -0.68
C LEU A 89 18.13 -3.98 -1.20
N GLY A 90 17.98 -4.56 -2.38
CA GLY A 90 19.01 -5.38 -3.02
C GLY A 90 20.28 -4.59 -3.29
N LYS A 91 20.16 -3.40 -3.89
CA LYS A 91 21.30 -2.50 -4.11
C LYS A 91 21.98 -2.04 -2.82
N LEU A 92 21.20 -1.82 -1.77
CA LEU A 92 21.75 -1.50 -0.46
C LEU A 92 22.53 -2.70 0.11
N GLY A 93 22.02 -3.93 -0.03
CA GLY A 93 22.73 -5.14 0.37
C GLY A 93 24.05 -5.32 -0.37
N GLU A 94 24.07 -5.08 -1.69
CA GLU A 94 25.28 -5.11 -2.51
C GLU A 94 26.32 -4.09 -2.02
N LEU A 95 25.91 -2.83 -1.78
CA LEU A 95 26.82 -1.78 -1.30
C LEU A 95 27.43 -2.10 0.06
N LEU A 96 26.73 -2.87 0.90
CA LEU A 96 27.18 -3.26 2.23
C LEU A 96 28.05 -4.52 2.24
N ALA A 97 27.91 -5.37 1.23
CA ALA A 97 28.76 -6.54 1.06
C ALA A 97 30.14 -6.19 0.47
N ASP A 98 30.32 -4.96 -0.02
CA ASP A 98 31.53 -4.49 -0.71
C ASP A 98 32.51 -3.75 0.23
N GLU A 99 32.31 -3.77 1.56
CA GLU A 99 33.38 -3.37 2.50
C GLU A 99 34.44 -4.48 2.52
N PRO A 100 35.67 -4.25 2.01
CA PRO A 100 36.71 -5.26 2.06
C PRO A 100 37.07 -5.50 3.53
N GLU A 101 37.12 -6.77 3.93
CA GLU A 101 37.82 -7.17 5.14
C GLU A 101 39.22 -6.56 5.07
N THR A 102 39.49 -5.57 5.92
CA THR A 102 40.84 -5.07 6.10
C THR A 102 41.65 -6.18 6.72
N ASP A 103 42.38 -6.86 5.85
CA ASP A 103 43.46 -7.82 6.09
C ASP A 103 44.33 -7.32 7.27
N GLU A 104 44.14 -7.88 8.47
CA GLU A 104 45.07 -7.67 9.58
C GLU A 104 46.34 -8.46 9.27
N SER A 105 47.40 -7.71 8.95
CA SER A 105 48.76 -8.18 8.67
C SER A 105 49.49 -8.71 9.92
#